data_AF-A0A2T5J6K6-F1
#
_entry.id   AF-A0A2T5J6K6-F1
#
_cell.length_a   1.000
_cell.length_b   1.000
_cell.length_c   1.000
_cell.angle_alpha   90.00
_cell.angle_beta   90.00
_cell.angle_gamma   90.00
#
_symmetry.space_group_name_H-M   'P 1'
#
loop_
_entity.id
_entity.type
_entity.pdbx_description
1 polymer ?
#
loop_
_entity_poly.entity_id
_entity_poly.type
_entity_poly.pdbx_seq_one_letter_code
_entity_poly.pdbx_strand_id
1 'polypeptide(L)'
;MKKLILLMFLIASLKSTAQTKKSDDILLHVLRLNKIGKVYKFNTEDSTTTYLKYLGKLNTSKWKTYKVMTSIWIWGLSHRATNRILIYTDKNRYVGNYYLTLSTDLPNYIKNNQLIFNNVEPDCDSHLITIIDFKKGIPKDFFRKCKGDSGDIYSFSKD
;
A
#
# COMPACT_ATOMS: atom_id res chain seq x y z
N MET A 1 -26.39 -4.53 44.44
CA MET A 1 -24.94 -4.48 44.15
C MET A 1 -24.49 -5.33 42.96
N LYS A 2 -25.10 -6.51 42.68
CA LYS A 2 -24.71 -7.35 41.52
C LYS A 2 -25.03 -6.78 40.12
N LYS A 3 -25.98 -5.84 39.99
CA LYS A 3 -26.31 -5.20 38.69
C LYS A 3 -25.36 -4.07 38.27
N LEU A 4 -24.59 -3.50 39.21
CA LEU A 4 -23.69 -2.37 38.91
C LEU A 4 -22.34 -2.84 38.33
N ILE A 5 -21.95 -4.09 38.60
CA ILE A 5 -20.70 -4.69 38.14
C ILE A 5 -20.78 -5.07 36.64
N LEU A 6 -21.98 -5.35 36.12
CA LEU A 6 -22.16 -5.70 34.70
C LEU A 6 -21.97 -4.50 33.76
N LEU A 7 -22.19 -3.26 34.25
CA LEU A 7 -22.07 -2.05 33.45
C LEU A 7 -20.61 -1.61 33.25
N MET A 8 -19.70 -1.98 34.17
CA MET A 8 -18.27 -1.69 34.06
C MET A 8 -17.55 -2.53 33.00
N PHE A 9 -18.05 -3.72 32.67
CA PHE A 9 -17.44 -4.57 31.64
C PHE A 9 -17.79 -4.14 30.19
N LEU A 10 -18.85 -3.35 29.99
CA LEU A 10 -19.25 -2.88 28.65
C LEU A 10 -18.43 -1.68 28.14
N ILE A 11 -17.74 -0.95 29.03
CA ILE A 11 -16.99 0.27 28.68
C ILE A 11 -15.54 -0.04 28.31
N ALA A 12 -15.03 -1.23 28.66
CA ALA A 12 -13.64 -1.62 28.43
C ALA A 12 -13.31 -2.03 26.98
N SER A 13 -14.31 -2.19 26.10
CA SER A 13 -14.13 -2.69 24.72
C SER A 13 -13.95 -1.62 23.64
N LEU A 14 -13.93 -0.32 23.99
CA LEU A 14 -13.98 0.78 22.99
C LEU A 14 -12.63 1.37 22.55
N LYS A 15 -11.48 0.85 22.99
CA LYS A 15 -10.18 1.51 22.75
C LYS A 15 -9.46 1.16 21.42
N SER A 16 -10.04 0.36 20.53
CA SER A 16 -9.33 -0.12 19.34
C SER A 16 -9.58 0.64 18.02
N THR A 17 -10.32 1.75 18.01
CA THR A 17 -10.74 2.44 16.76
C THR A 17 -9.96 3.72 16.42
N ALA A 18 -9.09 4.20 17.29
CA ALA A 18 -8.42 5.51 17.10
C ALA A 18 -7.22 5.46 16.14
N GLN A 19 -6.45 4.35 16.13
CA GLN A 19 -5.25 4.22 15.31
C GLN A 19 -5.57 4.11 13.80
N THR A 20 -6.66 3.42 13.45
CA THR A 20 -7.06 3.24 12.04
C THR A 20 -7.50 4.56 11.39
N LYS A 21 -8.30 5.37 12.10
CA LYS A 21 -8.79 6.66 11.58
C LYS A 21 -7.65 7.63 11.22
N LYS A 22 -6.64 7.77 12.10
CA LYS A 22 -5.50 8.68 11.85
C LYS A 22 -4.67 8.24 10.64
N SER A 23 -4.50 6.93 10.44
CA SER A 23 -3.80 6.39 9.27
C SER A 23 -4.56 6.64 7.97
N ASP A 24 -5.89 6.48 7.98
CA ASP A 24 -6.72 6.71 6.79
C ASP A 24 -6.70 8.19 6.35
N ASP A 25 -6.67 9.11 7.31
CA ASP A 25 -6.64 10.54 7.02
C ASP A 25 -5.37 10.97 6.26
N ILE A 26 -4.19 10.46 6.64
CA ILE A 26 -2.94 10.80 5.94
C ILE A 26 -2.90 10.22 4.52
N LEU A 27 -3.45 9.01 4.33
CA LEU A 27 -3.55 8.35 3.02
C LEU A 27 -4.45 9.16 2.08
N LEU A 28 -5.64 9.52 2.56
CA LEU A 28 -6.59 10.34 1.79
C LEU A 28 -6.04 11.75 1.53
N HIS A 29 -5.31 12.33 2.49
CA HIS A 29 -4.64 13.62 2.29
C HIS A 29 -3.67 13.58 1.10
N VAL A 30 -2.76 12.61 1.05
CA VAL A 30 -1.80 12.48 -0.06
C VAL A 30 -2.52 12.25 -1.41
N LEU A 31 -3.58 11.43 -1.44
CA LEU A 31 -4.38 11.26 -2.65
C LEU A 31 -5.06 12.55 -3.13
N ARG A 32 -5.56 13.38 -2.20
CA ARG A 32 -6.20 14.67 -2.51
C ARG A 32 -5.22 15.70 -3.04
N LEU A 33 -3.96 15.68 -2.59
CA LEU A 33 -2.91 16.54 -3.14
C LEU A 33 -2.65 16.26 -4.62
N ASN A 34 -2.92 15.04 -5.09
CA ASN A 34 -2.82 14.61 -6.50
C ASN A 34 -1.45 14.93 -7.14
N LYS A 35 -0.37 14.91 -6.35
CA LYS A 35 1.01 15.12 -6.81
C LYS A 35 1.66 13.78 -7.11
N ILE A 36 1.73 13.42 -8.39
CA ILE A 36 2.31 12.16 -8.85
C ILE A 36 3.83 12.15 -8.58
N GLY A 37 4.33 11.02 -8.07
CA GLY A 37 5.76 10.75 -7.88
C GLY A 37 6.38 11.38 -6.63
N LYS A 38 5.70 12.33 -5.98
CA LYS A 38 6.18 12.96 -4.74
C LYS A 38 6.03 12.01 -3.55
N VAL A 39 7.11 11.87 -2.77
CA VAL A 39 7.13 11.12 -1.51
C VAL A 39 6.79 12.06 -0.36
N TYR A 40 5.90 11.61 0.52
CA TYR A 40 5.52 12.29 1.76
C TYR A 40 5.93 11.41 2.94
N LYS A 41 6.56 12.02 3.95
CA LYS A 41 6.97 11.36 5.20
C LYS A 41 6.11 11.87 6.35
N PHE A 42 5.54 10.95 7.11
CA PHE A 42 4.76 11.24 8.30
C PHE A 42 5.37 10.48 9.47
N ASN A 43 5.68 11.19 10.56
CA ASN A 43 6.12 10.58 11.80
C ASN A 43 4.99 10.65 12.82
N THR A 44 4.88 9.63 13.66
CA THR A 44 3.94 9.60 14.78
C THR A 44 4.70 9.62 16.11
N GLU A 45 4.00 9.98 17.19
CA GLU A 45 4.59 10.10 18.54
C GLU A 45 5.13 8.77 19.07
N ASP A 46 4.54 7.65 18.64
CA ASP A 46 4.99 6.28 18.92
C ASP A 46 6.20 5.85 18.05
N SER A 47 6.90 6.83 17.45
CA SER A 47 8.10 6.63 16.62
C SER A 47 7.90 5.79 15.36
N THR A 48 6.65 5.57 14.93
CA THR A 48 6.41 4.98 13.60
C THR A 48 6.58 6.03 12.51
N THR A 49 7.02 5.59 11.34
CA THR A 49 7.24 6.45 10.18
C THR A 49 6.53 5.86 8.98
N THR A 50 5.71 6.67 8.30
CA THR A 50 5.02 6.27 7.07
C THR A 50 5.52 7.11 5.89
N TYR A 51 5.99 6.42 4.85
CA TYR A 51 6.31 7.02 3.56
C TYR A 51 5.19 6.69 2.56
N LEU A 52 4.62 7.73 1.95
CA LEU A 52 3.55 7.61 0.97
C LEU A 52 3.96 8.23 -0.35
N LYS A 53 3.73 7.53 -1.47
CA LYS A 53 3.98 8.05 -2.82
C LYS A 53 2.80 7.71 -3.71
N TYR A 54 2.10 8.73 -4.19
CA TYR A 54 1.04 8.55 -5.17
C TYR A 54 1.66 8.37 -6.57
N LEU A 55 1.37 7.26 -7.24
CA LEU A 55 1.95 6.93 -8.55
C LEU A 55 1.09 7.39 -9.73
N GLY A 56 -0.18 7.73 -9.49
CA GLY A 56 -1.12 8.15 -10.52
C GLY A 56 -2.27 7.18 -10.70
N LYS A 57 -2.83 7.18 -11.91
CA LYS A 57 -4.04 6.43 -12.25
C LYS A 57 -3.75 5.32 -13.26
N LEU A 58 -4.44 4.20 -13.13
CA LEU A 58 -4.53 3.11 -14.10
C LEU A 58 -5.98 2.93 -14.53
N ASN A 59 -6.20 2.69 -15.81
CA ASN A 59 -7.50 2.47 -16.40
C ASN A 59 -7.63 1.02 -16.88
N THR A 60 -8.81 0.45 -16.66
CA THR A 60 -9.20 -0.85 -17.22
C THR A 60 -9.84 -0.66 -18.60
N SER A 61 -9.91 -1.73 -19.40
CA SER A 61 -10.66 -1.73 -20.68
C SER A 61 -12.16 -1.51 -20.50
N LYS A 62 -12.70 -1.68 -19.27
CA LYS A 62 -14.10 -1.40 -18.92
C LYS A 62 -14.29 -0.01 -18.30
N TRP A 63 -13.40 0.93 -18.60
CA TRP A 63 -13.45 2.33 -18.13
C TRP A 63 -13.42 2.53 -16.61
N LYS A 64 -13.10 1.49 -15.82
CA LYS A 64 -12.80 1.66 -14.39
C LYS A 64 -11.43 2.29 -14.23
N THR A 65 -11.32 3.30 -13.37
CA THR A 65 -10.07 3.96 -13.03
C THR A 65 -9.69 3.68 -11.59
N TYR A 66 -8.43 3.30 -11.39
CA TYR A 66 -7.82 3.04 -10.10
C TYR A 66 -6.71 4.04 -9.84
N LYS A 67 -6.63 4.54 -8.61
CA LYS A 67 -5.50 5.32 -8.10
C LYS A 67 -4.55 4.37 -7.38
N VAL A 68 -3.25 4.51 -7.65
CA VAL A 68 -2.21 3.64 -7.09
C VAL A 68 -1.29 4.47 -6.20
N MET A 69 -1.04 3.98 -5.00
CA MET A 69 -0.12 4.58 -4.03
C MET A 69 0.80 3.51 -3.47
N THR A 70 2.06 3.83 -3.22
CA THR A 70 2.95 2.98 -2.42
C THR A 70 2.97 3.48 -0.98
N SER A 71 3.02 2.55 -0.04
CA SER A 71 3.10 2.81 1.40
C SER A 71 4.24 1.97 1.99
N ILE A 72 5.13 2.63 2.72
CA ILE A 72 6.12 1.99 3.59
C ILE A 72 5.79 2.45 4.99
N TRP A 73 5.36 1.53 5.86
CA TRP A 73 5.14 1.83 7.28
C TRP A 73 6.23 1.16 8.10
N ILE A 74 7.09 1.96 8.71
CA ILE A 74 8.16 1.51 9.59
C ILE A 74 7.66 1.60 11.03
N TRP A 75 7.69 0.49 11.76
CA TRP A 75 7.11 0.38 13.08
C TRP A 75 7.91 -0.54 14.01
N GLY A 76 7.65 -0.39 15.31
CA GLY A 76 8.30 -1.16 16.37
C GLY A 76 9.77 -0.80 16.59
N LEU A 77 10.32 -1.28 17.70
CA LEU A 77 11.71 -1.02 18.10
C LEU A 77 12.74 -1.63 17.14
N SER A 78 12.36 -2.70 16.44
CA SER A 78 13.22 -3.36 15.44
C SER A 78 13.14 -2.72 14.05
N HIS A 79 12.44 -1.58 13.91
CA HIS A 79 12.25 -0.89 12.62
C HIS A 79 11.73 -1.80 11.51
N ARG A 80 10.74 -2.64 11.82
CA ARG A 80 10.08 -3.50 10.82
C ARG A 80 9.36 -2.63 9.81
N ALA A 81 9.36 -3.07 8.55
CA ALA A 81 8.68 -2.37 7.46
C ALA A 81 7.50 -3.19 6.93
N THR A 82 6.34 -2.57 6.84
CA THR A 82 5.19 -3.08 6.08
C THR A 82 5.11 -2.32 4.77
N ASN A 83 5.38 -3.00 3.66
CA ASN A 83 5.37 -2.42 2.33
C ASN A 83 4.08 -2.80 1.60
N ARG A 84 3.38 -1.81 1.05
CA ARG A 84 2.12 -2.03 0.35
C ARG A 84 1.99 -1.23 -0.93
N ILE A 85 1.40 -1.85 -1.94
CA ILE A 85 0.77 -1.14 -3.06
C ILE A 85 -0.71 -1.00 -2.72
N LEU A 86 -1.16 0.22 -2.46
CA LEU A 86 -2.54 0.52 -2.11
C LEU A 86 -3.33 0.92 -3.36
N ILE A 87 -4.51 0.31 -3.53
CA ILE A 87 -5.39 0.54 -4.67
C ILE A 87 -6.66 1.25 -4.19
N TYR A 88 -6.99 2.36 -4.84
CA TYR A 88 -8.19 3.14 -4.57
C TYR A 88 -9.00 3.32 -5.85
N THR A 89 -10.30 3.58 -5.71
CA THR A 89 -11.12 4.07 -6.83
C THR A 89 -10.74 5.51 -7.19
N ASP A 90 -11.25 5.99 -8.32
CA ASP A 90 -11.23 7.39 -8.73
C ASP A 90 -11.73 8.37 -7.64
N LYS A 91 -12.72 7.94 -6.86
CA LYS A 91 -13.33 8.64 -5.71
C LYS A 91 -12.59 8.44 -4.38
N ASN A 92 -11.33 7.98 -4.41
CA ASN A 92 -10.50 7.70 -3.23
C ASN A 92 -11.10 6.67 -2.26
N ARG A 93 -11.96 5.76 -2.72
CA ARG A 93 -12.41 4.63 -1.89
C ARG A 93 -11.37 3.53 -1.96
N TYR A 94 -10.91 3.04 -0.80
CA TYR A 94 -9.98 1.92 -0.75
C TYR A 94 -10.61 0.66 -1.37
N VAL A 95 -9.83 -0.07 -2.16
CA VAL A 95 -10.24 -1.29 -2.88
C VAL A 95 -9.52 -2.52 -2.35
N GLY A 96 -8.27 -2.36 -1.93
CA GLY A 96 -7.40 -3.44 -1.48
C GLY A 96 -5.93 -3.09 -1.71
N ASN A 97 -5.04 -4.06 -1.52
CA ASN A 97 -3.61 -3.87 -1.59
C ASN A 97 -2.83 -5.13 -2.00
N TYR A 98 -1.54 -4.94 -2.26
CA TYR A 98 -0.54 -6.01 -2.30
C TYR A 98 0.47 -5.78 -1.18
N TYR A 99 0.70 -6.79 -0.33
CA TYR A 99 1.80 -6.80 0.63
C TYR A 99 3.07 -7.25 -0.07
N LEU A 100 4.14 -6.47 0.07
CA LEU A 100 5.43 -6.78 -0.51
C LEU A 100 6.48 -7.02 0.57
N THR A 101 7.44 -7.89 0.24
CA THR A 101 8.49 -8.30 1.16
C THR A 101 9.43 -7.13 1.47
N LEU A 102 10.00 -6.51 0.44
CA LEU A 102 10.95 -5.41 0.57
C LEU A 102 10.37 -4.08 0.08
N SER A 103 10.94 -2.97 0.54
CA SER A 103 10.55 -1.64 0.06
C SER A 103 11.00 -1.40 -1.38
N THR A 104 12.09 -2.05 -1.80
CA THR A 104 12.57 -2.10 -3.18
C THR A 104 11.69 -2.94 -4.09
N ASP A 105 10.79 -3.74 -3.51
CA ASP A 105 9.76 -4.46 -4.26
C ASP A 105 8.60 -3.55 -4.71
N LEU A 106 8.55 -2.32 -4.22
CA LEU A 106 7.51 -1.37 -4.62
C LEU A 106 7.70 -0.89 -6.08
N PRO A 107 6.60 -0.58 -6.78
CA PRO A 107 6.66 -0.03 -8.12
C PRO A 107 7.24 1.37 -8.13
N ASN A 108 7.99 1.69 -9.17
CA ASN A 108 8.67 2.98 -9.30
C ASN A 108 7.72 4.06 -9.82
N TYR A 109 6.93 3.75 -10.85
CA TYR A 109 6.03 4.70 -11.51
C TYR A 109 4.98 4.00 -12.37
N ILE A 110 4.05 4.80 -12.90
CA ILE A 110 3.13 4.39 -13.95
C ILE A 110 3.59 5.00 -15.28
N LYS A 111 3.66 4.19 -16.33
CA LYS A 111 3.92 4.64 -17.71
C LYS A 111 3.03 3.87 -18.66
N ASN A 112 2.44 4.55 -19.64
CA ASN A 112 1.58 3.93 -20.67
C ASN A 112 0.46 3.04 -20.08
N ASN A 113 -0.18 3.49 -18.99
CA ASN A 113 -1.22 2.73 -18.29
C ASN A 113 -0.75 1.38 -17.71
N GLN A 114 0.54 1.28 -17.38
CA GLN A 114 1.16 0.11 -16.78
C GLN A 114 1.97 0.51 -15.56
N LEU A 115 1.98 -0.36 -14.56
CA LEU A 115 2.75 -0.21 -13.34
C LEU A 115 4.14 -0.82 -13.56
N ILE A 116 5.19 -0.02 -13.36
CA ILE A 116 6.56 -0.36 -13.72
C ILE A 116 7.38 -0.59 -12.45
N PHE A 117 8.10 -1.71 -12.44
CA PHE A 117 8.97 -2.15 -11.36
C PHE A 117 10.38 -2.36 -11.90
N ASN A 118 11.33 -1.65 -11.33
CA ASN A 118 12.75 -1.80 -11.61
C ASN A 118 13.40 -2.61 -10.48
N ASN A 119 14.29 -3.52 -10.85
CA ASN A 119 15.14 -4.19 -9.88
C ASN A 119 16.30 -3.26 -9.49
N VAL A 120 16.32 -2.87 -8.23
CA VAL A 120 17.37 -2.00 -7.66
C VAL A 120 18.19 -2.72 -6.59
N GLU A 121 17.81 -3.94 -6.24
CA GLU A 121 18.57 -4.80 -5.32
C GLU A 121 19.83 -5.34 -6.00
N PRO A 122 21.00 -5.33 -5.33
CA PRO A 122 22.27 -5.79 -5.92
C PRO A 122 22.24 -7.25 -6.40
N ASP A 123 21.46 -8.10 -5.73
CA ASP A 123 21.39 -9.54 -6.02
C ASP A 123 20.38 -9.88 -7.13
N CYS A 124 19.57 -8.90 -7.56
CA CYS A 124 18.67 -9.03 -8.69
C CYS A 124 19.31 -8.48 -9.97
N ASP A 125 18.88 -9.00 -11.12
CA ASP A 125 19.28 -8.47 -12.42
C ASP A 125 18.62 -7.09 -12.62
N SER A 126 19.45 -6.05 -12.64
CA SER A 126 19.03 -4.65 -12.76
C SER A 126 18.53 -4.26 -14.15
N HIS A 127 18.76 -5.11 -15.16
CA HIS A 127 18.21 -4.92 -16.51
C HIS A 127 16.79 -5.47 -16.65
N LEU A 128 16.31 -6.25 -15.68
CA LEU A 128 14.95 -6.76 -15.69
C LEU A 128 13.95 -5.71 -15.20
N ILE A 129 12.85 -5.61 -15.94
CA ILE A 129 11.71 -4.75 -15.62
C ILE A 129 10.48 -5.64 -15.53
N THR A 130 9.77 -5.57 -14.41
CA THR A 130 8.44 -6.17 -14.29
C THR A 130 7.39 -5.12 -14.65
N ILE A 131 6.45 -5.48 -15.52
CA ILE A 131 5.39 -4.60 -16.03
C ILE A 131 4.05 -5.23 -15.73
N ILE A 132 3.21 -4.53 -14.98
CA ILE A 132 1.87 -5.00 -14.62
C ILE A 132 0.81 -4.12 -15.27
N ASP A 133 -0.08 -4.74 -16.04
CA ASP A 133 -1.18 -4.09 -16.76
C ASP A 133 -2.53 -4.33 -16.05
N PHE A 134 -3.33 -3.28 -15.90
CA PHE A 134 -4.64 -3.31 -15.25
C PHE A 134 -5.81 -3.36 -16.26
N LYS A 135 -5.56 -3.49 -17.57
CA LYS A 135 -6.59 -3.54 -18.62
C LYS A 135 -7.71 -4.54 -18.31
N LYS A 136 -7.36 -5.74 -17.83
CA LYS A 136 -8.33 -6.80 -17.48
C LYS A 136 -8.90 -6.68 -16.05
N GLY A 137 -8.56 -5.63 -15.32
CA GLY A 137 -8.87 -5.46 -13.90
C GLY A 137 -7.61 -5.50 -13.04
N ILE A 138 -7.78 -5.45 -11.72
CA ILE A 138 -6.69 -5.63 -10.75
C ILE A 138 -6.22 -7.10 -10.83
N PRO A 139 -4.96 -7.38 -11.17
CA PRO A 139 -4.45 -8.75 -11.21
C PRO A 139 -4.59 -9.45 -9.86
N LYS A 140 -5.07 -10.70 -9.83
CA LYS A 140 -5.13 -11.45 -8.59
C LYS A 140 -3.74 -11.65 -8.00
N ASP A 141 -2.81 -12.06 -8.86
CA ASP A 141 -1.42 -12.32 -8.50
C ASP A 141 -0.51 -11.71 -9.57
N PHE A 142 0.72 -11.36 -9.21
CA PHE A 142 1.77 -11.07 -10.18
C PHE A 142 3.10 -11.63 -9.72
N PHE A 143 3.93 -12.04 -10.69
CA PHE A 143 5.29 -12.49 -10.46
C PHE A 143 6.27 -11.34 -10.68
N ARG A 144 7.05 -11.00 -9.65
CA ARG A 144 8.14 -10.03 -9.70
C ARG A 144 9.44 -10.79 -9.88
N LYS A 145 9.96 -10.78 -11.09
CA LYS A 145 11.16 -11.51 -11.46
C LYS A 145 12.42 -10.81 -10.94
N CYS A 146 13.28 -11.53 -10.23
CA CYS A 146 14.55 -11.02 -9.71
C CYS A 146 15.73 -11.43 -10.60
N LYS A 147 15.91 -12.73 -10.89
CA LYS A 147 17.03 -13.26 -11.69
C LYS A 147 16.71 -14.65 -12.25
N GLY A 148 17.19 -15.00 -13.45
CA GLY A 148 17.00 -16.36 -13.99
C GLY A 148 15.52 -16.68 -14.14
N ASP A 149 14.95 -17.63 -13.37
CA ASP A 149 13.50 -17.83 -13.21
C ASP A 149 13.02 -17.63 -11.76
N SER A 150 13.86 -17.03 -10.91
CA SER A 150 13.54 -16.73 -9.52
C SER A 150 12.89 -15.35 -9.37
N GLY A 151 12.10 -15.23 -8.30
CA GLY A 151 11.36 -14.03 -7.96
C GLY A 151 10.26 -14.35 -6.95
N ASP A 152 9.43 -13.35 -6.71
CA ASP A 152 8.35 -13.41 -5.73
C ASP A 152 6.98 -13.32 -6.40
N ILE A 153 6.00 -14.01 -5.83
CA ILE A 153 4.60 -13.88 -6.23
C ILE A 153 3.89 -13.05 -5.17
N TYR A 154 3.23 -11.97 -5.61
CA TYR A 154 2.42 -11.13 -4.73
C TYR A 154 0.96 -11.23 -5.10
N SER A 155 0.13 -11.43 -4.07
CA SER A 155 -1.31 -11.59 -4.19
C SER A 155 -2.06 -10.33 -3.74
N PHE A 156 -3.12 -10.01 -4.47
CA PHE A 156 -4.03 -8.94 -4.12
C PHE A 156 -4.93 -9.36 -2.95
N SER A 157 -4.95 -8.55 -1.90
CA SER A 157 -5.86 -8.69 -0.76
C SER A 157 -6.87 -7.55 -0.73
N LYS A 158 -8.11 -7.85 -0.36
CA LYS A 158 -9.13 -6.83 -0.12
C LYS A 158 -9.15 -6.30 1.30
N ASP A 159 -8.46 -6.96 2.24
CA ASP A 159 -8.45 -6.73 3.69
C ASP A 159 -9.82 -6.34 4.30
#